data_AF-A0A9P6LU63-F1
#
_entry.id   AF-A0A9P6LU63-F1
#
_cell.length_a   1.000
_cell.length_b   1.000
_cell.length_c   1.000
_cell.angle_alpha   90.00
_cell.angle_beta   90.00
_cell.angle_gamma   90.00
#
_symmetry.space_group_name_H-M   'P 1'
#
loop_
_entity.id
_entity.type
_entity.pdbx_description
1 polymer ?
#
loop_
_entity_poly.entity_id
_entity_poly.type
_entity_poly.pdbx_seq_one_letter_code
_entity_poly.pdbx_strand_id
1 'polypeptide(L)'
;MTNSSEDSVGTAPILGAAERELLLETWNSTDQPYPDNTCLHQLFEDQVELSPEAIAIVHGERTITYGELNAYANQIARQLLDAGVKPGDYVMLLLDRSIDLVASEIAVLKTGAAYVPIDTNAPIDRQAYIASDCRSTVIITDNCRDIPTEFQSKTVLRVGALQMHSVDVQDHFERPMKSSFDPAYV
;
A
#
# COMPACT_ATOMS: atom_id res chain seq x y z
N MET A 1 -1.87 -1.75 -51.38
CA MET A 1 -2.53 -3.04 -51.62
C MET A 1 -4.01 -2.83 -51.32
N THR A 2 -4.87 -2.97 -52.31
CA THR A 2 -6.33 -2.77 -52.19
C THR A 2 -6.95 -4.01 -51.56
N ASN A 3 -7.65 -3.86 -50.43
CA ASN A 3 -8.36 -4.97 -49.77
C ASN A 3 -9.37 -5.63 -50.72
N SER A 4 -9.57 -6.93 -50.51
CA SER A 4 -10.52 -7.72 -51.30
C SER A 4 -11.94 -7.48 -50.76
N SER A 5 -12.96 -7.56 -51.62
CA SER A 5 -14.35 -7.21 -51.31
C SER A 5 -15.05 -8.09 -50.26
N GLU A 6 -14.35 -9.07 -49.68
CA GLU A 6 -14.86 -10.01 -48.67
C GLU A 6 -14.30 -9.73 -47.25
N ASP A 7 -13.42 -8.74 -47.09
CA ASP A 7 -12.82 -8.40 -45.79
C ASP A 7 -13.81 -7.62 -44.90
N SER A 8 -13.95 -8.04 -43.64
CA SER A 8 -14.80 -7.36 -42.65
C SER A 8 -14.30 -5.94 -42.40
N VAL A 9 -15.21 -4.96 -42.40
CA VAL A 9 -14.90 -3.54 -42.10
C VAL A 9 -14.24 -3.38 -40.73
N GLY A 10 -14.55 -4.25 -39.77
CA GLY A 10 -13.97 -4.20 -38.41
C GLY A 10 -12.49 -4.58 -38.33
N THR A 11 -11.93 -5.22 -39.36
CA THR A 11 -10.51 -5.62 -39.40
C THR A 11 -9.66 -4.73 -40.29
N ALA A 12 -10.26 -3.70 -40.90
CA ALA A 12 -9.53 -2.76 -41.72
C ALA A 12 -8.52 -1.96 -40.87
N PRO A 13 -7.23 -1.93 -41.23
CA PRO A 13 -6.25 -1.14 -40.51
C PRO A 13 -6.58 0.34 -40.66
N ILE A 14 -6.98 0.98 -39.56
CA ILE A 14 -7.33 2.40 -39.51
C ILE A 14 -6.06 3.27 -39.57
N LEU A 15 -4.98 2.81 -38.96
CA LEU A 15 -3.69 3.49 -38.93
C LEU A 15 -2.82 3.08 -40.13
N GLY A 16 -2.14 4.06 -40.72
CA GLY A 16 -1.07 3.77 -41.66
C GLY A 16 0.09 3.05 -40.97
N ALA A 17 0.87 2.27 -41.72
CA ALA A 17 1.95 1.46 -41.15
C ALA A 17 2.97 2.28 -40.34
N ALA A 18 3.39 3.44 -40.86
CA ALA A 18 4.35 4.33 -40.18
C ALA A 18 3.77 4.96 -38.90
N GLU A 19 2.49 5.33 -38.92
CA GLU A 19 1.80 5.86 -37.74
C GLU A 19 1.62 4.77 -36.68
N ARG A 20 1.29 3.55 -37.11
CA ARG A 20 1.20 2.37 -36.22
C ARG A 20 2.55 2.07 -35.55
N GLU A 21 3.64 2.05 -36.31
CA GLU A 21 5.00 1.81 -35.79
C GLU A 21 5.41 2.90 -34.80
N LEU A 22 5.14 4.17 -35.11
CA LEU A 22 5.45 5.28 -34.22
C LEU A 22 4.68 5.18 -32.89
N LEU A 23 3.36 4.96 -32.96
CA LEU A 23 2.47 4.95 -31.79
C LEU A 23 2.60 3.68 -30.95
N LEU A 24 2.74 2.52 -31.60
CA LEU A 24 2.68 1.23 -30.91
C LEU A 24 4.05 0.67 -30.55
N GLU A 25 5.11 1.03 -31.28
CA GLU A 25 6.45 0.47 -31.06
C GLU A 25 7.40 1.55 -30.57
N THR A 26 7.53 2.66 -31.30
CA THR A 26 8.53 3.69 -30.98
C THR A 26 8.20 4.40 -29.66
N TRP A 27 6.96 4.85 -29.47
CA TRP A 27 6.55 5.50 -28.21
C TRP A 27 6.32 4.53 -27.05
N ASN A 28 6.01 3.27 -27.33
CA ASN A 28 5.87 2.23 -26.29
C ASN A 28 7.13 1.39 -26.10
N SER A 29 8.29 1.85 -26.60
CA SER A 29 9.61 1.26 -26.29
C SER A 29 10.02 1.63 -24.85
N THR A 30 9.19 1.26 -23.88
CA THR A 30 9.34 1.54 -22.45
C THR A 30 9.80 0.32 -21.66
N ASP A 31 10.09 -0.80 -22.34
CA ASP A 31 10.61 -2.01 -21.71
C ASP A 31 11.95 -1.72 -21.04
N GLN A 32 12.00 -1.94 -19.73
CA GLN A 32 13.16 -1.70 -18.89
C GLN A 32 13.22 -2.84 -17.86
N PRO A 33 14.42 -3.37 -17.56
CA PRO A 33 14.56 -4.37 -16.50
C PRO A 33 14.05 -3.83 -15.17
N TYR A 34 13.00 -4.45 -14.64
CA TYR A 34 12.43 -4.13 -13.32
C TYR A 34 12.55 -5.36 -12.43
N PRO A 35 12.99 -5.23 -11.17
CA PRO A 35 13.03 -6.33 -10.22
C PRO A 35 11.59 -6.70 -9.79
N ASP A 36 10.94 -7.54 -10.59
CA ASP A 36 9.58 -8.07 -10.42
C ASP A 36 9.41 -9.04 -9.23
N ASN A 37 10.51 -9.36 -8.55
CA ASN A 37 10.58 -10.37 -7.50
C ASN A 37 10.72 -9.81 -6.08
N THR A 38 10.60 -8.48 -5.93
CA THR A 38 10.78 -7.77 -4.66
C THR A 38 9.61 -6.83 -4.39
N CYS A 39 8.99 -6.96 -3.22
CA CYS A 39 7.88 -6.09 -2.81
C CYS A 39 8.37 -4.76 -2.25
N LEU A 40 7.52 -3.72 -2.26
CA LEU A 40 7.87 -2.38 -1.74
C LEU A 40 8.38 -2.41 -0.29
N HIS A 41 7.73 -3.17 0.60
CA HIS A 41 8.15 -3.26 2.00
C HIS A 41 9.53 -3.93 2.16
N GLN A 42 9.94 -4.78 1.23
CA GLN A 42 11.28 -5.41 1.21
C GLN A 42 12.34 -4.41 0.76
N LEU A 43 12.07 -3.62 -0.28
CA LEU A 43 12.97 -2.52 -0.69
C LEU A 43 13.17 -1.50 0.46
N PHE A 44 12.12 -1.25 1.23
CA PHE A 44 12.20 -0.42 2.43
C PHE A 44 13.08 -1.08 3.51
N GLU A 45 12.90 -2.37 3.79
CA GLU A 45 13.73 -3.11 4.75
C GLU A 45 15.21 -3.16 4.35
N ASP A 46 15.51 -3.36 3.06
CA ASP A 46 16.89 -3.32 2.53
C ASP A 46 17.53 -1.93 2.80
N GLN A 47 16.76 -0.85 2.66
CA GLN A 47 17.23 0.49 2.97
C GLN A 47 17.42 0.72 4.49
N VAL A 48 16.59 0.08 5.33
CA VAL A 48 16.73 0.11 6.80
C VAL A 48 18.00 -0.61 7.23
N GLU A 49 18.30 -1.78 6.65
CA GLU A 49 19.54 -2.51 6.93
C GLU A 49 20.79 -1.71 6.50
N LEU A 50 20.70 -1.01 5.36
CA LEU A 50 21.82 -0.20 4.85
C LEU A 50 22.08 1.05 5.70
N SER A 51 21.04 1.70 6.22
CA SER A 51 21.16 3.04 6.82
C SER A 51 20.13 3.27 7.95
N PRO A 52 20.18 2.50 9.05
CA PRO A 52 19.14 2.53 10.07
C PRO A 52 19.03 3.89 10.79
N GLU A 53 20.15 4.59 10.98
CA GLU A 53 20.21 5.90 11.67
C GLU A 53 19.89 7.08 10.74
N ALA A 54 19.70 6.84 9.43
CA ALA A 54 19.35 7.91 8.50
C ALA A 54 17.90 8.37 8.75
N ILE A 55 17.66 9.67 8.58
CA ILE A 55 16.32 10.25 8.72
C ILE A 55 15.40 9.72 7.62
N ALA A 56 14.27 9.13 8.00
CA ALA A 56 13.25 8.64 7.07
C ALA A 56 12.11 9.66 6.90
N ILE A 57 11.60 10.22 8.00
CA ILE A 57 10.46 11.14 7.99
C ILE A 57 10.74 12.35 8.88
N VAL A 58 10.40 13.54 8.38
CA VAL A 58 10.29 14.78 9.14
C VAL A 58 8.84 15.26 9.06
N HIS A 59 8.18 15.42 10.20
CA HIS A 59 6.80 15.89 10.29
C HIS A 59 6.65 16.91 11.43
N GLY A 60 6.58 18.19 11.07
CA GLY A 60 6.65 19.28 12.05
C GLY A 60 8.00 19.29 12.77
N GLU A 61 7.97 19.27 14.09
CA GLU A 61 9.17 19.21 14.95
C GLU A 61 9.70 17.78 15.18
N ARG A 62 9.00 16.77 14.66
CA ARG A 62 9.38 15.37 14.84
C ARG A 62 10.16 14.85 13.66
N THR A 63 11.17 14.07 13.98
CA THR A 63 12.03 13.38 13.03
C THR A 63 12.19 11.96 13.51
N ILE A 64 12.05 10.98 12.61
CA ILE A 64 12.32 9.57 12.91
C ILE A 64 13.27 8.99 11.87
N THR A 65 14.09 8.04 12.32
CA THR A 65 15.02 7.32 11.46
C THR A 65 14.36 6.15 10.73
N TYR A 66 15.06 5.56 9.76
CA TYR A 66 14.61 4.33 9.09
C TYR A 66 14.45 3.18 10.08
N GLY A 67 15.38 3.01 11.02
CA GLY A 67 15.30 1.98 12.05
C GLY A 67 14.09 2.13 12.95
N GLU A 68 13.83 3.35 13.43
CA GLU A 68 12.66 3.67 14.26
C GLU A 68 11.34 3.46 13.51
N LEU A 69 11.26 3.92 12.27
CA LEU A 69 10.08 3.73 11.42
C LEU A 69 9.79 2.25 11.17
N ASN A 70 10.83 1.47 10.84
CA ASN A 70 10.69 0.05 10.56
C ASN A 70 10.20 -0.73 11.78
N ALA A 71 10.81 -0.48 12.93
CA ALA A 71 10.44 -1.18 14.16
C ALA A 71 9.01 -0.79 14.60
N TYR A 72 8.60 0.46 14.41
CA TYR A 72 7.20 0.85 14.62
C TYR A 72 6.23 0.16 13.66
N ALA A 73 6.56 0.14 12.37
CA ALA A 73 5.76 -0.57 11.37
C ALA A 73 5.66 -2.07 11.67
N ASN A 74 6.72 -2.69 12.19
CA ASN A 74 6.72 -4.10 12.61
C ASN A 74 5.79 -4.34 13.80
N GLN A 75 5.75 -3.43 14.78
CA GLN A 75 4.81 -3.51 15.90
C GLN A 75 3.35 -3.40 15.43
N ILE A 76 3.05 -2.51 14.49
CA ILE A 76 1.71 -2.38 13.90
C ILE A 76 1.37 -3.65 13.10
N ALA A 77 2.31 -4.15 12.29
CA ALA A 77 2.11 -5.34 11.46
C ALA A 77 1.77 -6.58 12.29
N ARG A 78 2.44 -6.77 13.44
CA ARG A 78 2.09 -7.84 14.38
C ARG A 78 0.70 -7.71 14.95
N GLN A 79 0.29 -6.51 15.34
CA GLN A 79 -1.06 -6.30 15.83
C GLN A 79 -2.13 -6.56 14.75
N LEU A 80 -1.82 -6.27 13.48
CA LEU A 80 -2.68 -6.62 12.35
C LEU A 80 -2.78 -8.15 12.17
N LEU A 81 -1.66 -8.87 12.25
CA LEU A 81 -1.65 -10.33 12.20
C LEU A 81 -2.43 -10.94 13.38
N ASP A 82 -2.26 -10.42 14.59
CA ASP A 82 -3.00 -10.85 15.79
C ASP A 82 -4.51 -10.55 15.67
N ALA A 83 -4.87 -9.46 14.97
CA ALA A 83 -6.25 -9.14 14.61
C ALA A 83 -6.82 -10.04 13.50
N GLY A 84 -6.01 -10.95 12.94
CA GLY A 84 -6.42 -11.95 11.95
C GLY A 84 -6.28 -11.52 10.50
N VAL A 85 -5.57 -10.41 10.21
CA VAL A 85 -5.25 -9.98 8.84
C VAL A 85 -4.39 -11.02 8.14
N LYS A 86 -4.73 -11.33 6.90
CA LYS A 86 -4.01 -12.29 6.05
C LYS A 86 -3.56 -11.62 4.74
N PRO A 87 -2.57 -12.21 4.04
CA PRO A 87 -2.20 -11.76 2.71
C PRO A 87 -3.43 -11.71 1.77
N GLY A 88 -3.55 -10.62 1.03
CA GLY A 88 -4.69 -10.32 0.14
C GLY A 88 -5.91 -9.70 0.82
N ASP A 89 -5.91 -9.55 2.15
CA ASP A 89 -6.95 -8.79 2.85
C ASP A 89 -6.79 -7.28 2.61
N TYR A 90 -7.83 -6.53 3.00
CA TYR A 90 -7.80 -5.08 3.03
C TYR A 90 -7.73 -4.56 4.46
N VAL A 91 -6.99 -3.49 4.69
CA VAL A 91 -6.94 -2.77 5.98
C VAL A 91 -7.28 -1.30 5.75
N MET A 92 -8.32 -0.80 6.41
CA MET A 92 -8.72 0.60 6.25
C MET A 92 -7.82 1.52 7.08
N LEU A 93 -7.40 2.65 6.50
CA LEU A 93 -6.62 3.68 7.19
C LEU A 93 -7.47 4.94 7.34
N LEU A 94 -7.93 5.22 8.56
CA LEU A 94 -8.62 6.46 8.93
C LEU A 94 -7.66 7.31 9.76
N LEU A 95 -6.68 7.88 9.07
CA LEU A 95 -5.58 8.66 9.63
C LEU A 95 -5.37 9.93 8.82
N ASP A 96 -5.08 11.03 9.51
CA ASP A 96 -4.56 12.24 8.88
C ASP A 96 -3.08 12.06 8.52
N ARG A 97 -2.56 12.99 7.69
CA ARG A 97 -1.13 13.04 7.35
C ARG A 97 -0.29 13.09 8.62
N SER A 98 0.53 12.06 8.82
CA SER A 98 1.30 11.86 10.04
C SER A 98 2.35 10.77 9.84
N ILE A 99 3.27 10.65 10.80
CA ILE A 99 4.17 9.49 10.90
C ILE A 99 3.38 8.19 11.05
N ASP A 100 2.28 8.23 11.80
CA ASP A 100 1.41 7.07 12.03
C ASP A 100 0.80 6.54 10.73
N LEU A 101 0.42 7.42 9.81
CA LEU A 101 -0.07 7.04 8.48
C LEU A 101 0.97 6.24 7.70
N VAL A 102 2.20 6.79 7.57
CA VAL A 102 3.26 6.13 6.79
C VAL A 102 3.68 4.80 7.43
N ALA A 103 3.82 4.76 8.77
CA ALA A 103 4.12 3.52 9.48
C ALA A 103 3.02 2.47 9.28
N SER A 104 1.75 2.89 9.27
CA SER A 104 0.60 2.00 9.04
C SER A 104 0.56 1.47 7.61
N GLU A 105 0.85 2.28 6.60
CA GLU A 105 0.94 1.83 5.21
C GLU A 105 2.01 0.75 5.05
N ILE A 106 3.22 0.99 5.58
CA ILE A 106 4.31 0.01 5.56
C ILE A 106 3.91 -1.26 6.33
N ALA A 107 3.29 -1.13 7.50
CA ALA A 107 2.84 -2.25 8.31
C ALA A 107 1.82 -3.13 7.57
N VAL A 108 0.83 -2.53 6.90
CA VAL A 108 -0.16 -3.26 6.10
C VAL A 108 0.52 -4.03 4.98
N LEU A 109 1.45 -3.38 4.26
CA LEU A 109 2.21 -4.04 3.18
C LEU A 109 3.07 -5.21 3.70
N LYS A 110 3.65 -5.11 4.90
CA LYS A 110 4.40 -6.20 5.55
C LYS A 110 3.53 -7.42 5.86
N THR A 111 2.23 -7.23 6.10
CA THR A 111 1.30 -8.36 6.28
C THR A 111 0.86 -9.03 4.97
N GLY A 112 1.26 -8.48 3.81
CA GLY A 112 0.79 -8.91 2.50
C GLY A 112 -0.64 -8.44 2.19
N ALA A 113 -1.19 -7.54 3.00
CA ALA A 113 -2.50 -6.93 2.79
C ALA A 113 -2.38 -5.61 2.01
N ALA A 114 -3.51 -5.14 1.47
CA ALA A 114 -3.61 -3.85 0.81
C ALA A 114 -4.27 -2.83 1.74
N TYR A 115 -3.74 -1.61 1.81
CA TYR A 115 -4.38 -0.55 2.58
C TYR A 115 -5.45 0.18 1.77
N VAL A 116 -6.50 0.65 2.45
CA VAL A 116 -7.59 1.44 1.86
C VAL A 116 -7.66 2.78 2.59
N PRO A 117 -7.19 3.88 1.99
CA PRO A 117 -7.21 5.18 2.64
C PRO A 117 -8.65 5.72 2.72
N ILE A 118 -9.06 6.14 3.92
CA ILE A 118 -10.32 6.82 4.16
C ILE A 118 -10.01 8.27 4.50
N ASP A 119 -10.46 9.19 3.65
CA ASP A 119 -10.33 10.62 3.90
C ASP A 119 -11.16 11.01 5.12
N THR A 120 -10.44 11.42 6.16
CA THR A 120 -10.98 11.88 7.46
C THR A 120 -11.89 13.10 7.33
N ASN A 121 -11.72 13.90 6.27
CA ASN A 121 -12.49 15.11 6.01
C ASN A 121 -13.67 14.87 5.06
N ALA A 122 -13.81 13.67 4.52
CA ALA A 122 -14.96 13.33 3.68
C ALA A 122 -16.25 13.27 4.52
N PRO A 123 -17.42 13.56 3.94
CA PRO A 123 -18.70 13.36 4.61
C PRO A 123 -18.86 11.91 5.11
N ILE A 124 -19.55 11.73 6.24
CA ILE A 124 -19.65 10.43 6.88
C ILE A 124 -20.23 9.34 5.97
N ASP A 125 -21.24 9.69 5.16
CA ASP A 125 -21.86 8.77 4.21
C ASP A 125 -20.84 8.21 3.20
N ARG A 126 -19.85 9.02 2.80
CA ARG A 126 -18.79 8.58 1.89
C ARG A 126 -17.80 7.66 2.60
N GLN A 127 -17.44 7.97 3.84
CA GLN A 127 -16.57 7.10 4.64
C GLN A 127 -17.24 5.74 4.88
N ALA A 128 -18.53 5.74 5.26
CA ALA A 128 -19.34 4.55 5.49
C ALA A 128 -19.52 3.73 4.21
N TYR A 129 -19.75 4.39 3.07
CA TYR A 129 -19.82 3.72 1.77
C TYR A 129 -18.53 2.92 1.49
N ILE A 130 -17.36 3.58 1.60
CA ILE A 130 -16.06 2.91 1.40
C ILE A 130 -15.89 1.75 2.40
N ALA A 131 -16.26 1.96 3.66
CA ALA A 131 -16.14 0.94 4.70
C ALA A 131 -17.03 -0.29 4.49
N SER A 132 -18.18 -0.09 3.84
CA SER A 132 -19.15 -1.13 3.50
C SER A 132 -18.76 -1.91 2.24
N ASP A 133 -18.20 -1.22 1.25
CA ASP A 133 -17.75 -1.81 -0.02
C ASP A 133 -16.42 -2.55 0.17
N CYS A 134 -15.56 -2.00 1.02
CA CYS A 134 -14.32 -2.63 1.44
C CYS A 134 -14.62 -3.82 2.36
N ARG A 135 -14.30 -5.03 1.89
CA ARG A 135 -14.41 -6.29 2.67
C ARG A 135 -13.42 -6.38 3.84
N SER A 136 -12.77 -5.27 4.20
CA SER A 136 -11.88 -5.19 5.35
C SER A 136 -12.65 -5.41 6.65
N THR A 137 -12.05 -6.15 7.58
CA THR A 137 -12.54 -6.33 8.95
C THR A 137 -11.78 -5.48 9.96
N VAL A 138 -10.72 -4.77 9.54
CA VAL A 138 -9.81 -4.02 10.42
C VAL A 138 -9.67 -2.58 9.96
N ILE A 139 -9.74 -1.64 10.90
CA ILE A 139 -9.48 -0.22 10.68
C ILE A 139 -8.36 0.25 11.59
N ILE A 140 -7.38 0.97 11.03
CA ILE A 140 -6.36 1.68 11.80
C ILE A 140 -6.78 3.15 11.92
N THR A 141 -6.72 3.69 13.13
CA THR A 141 -7.00 5.11 13.38
C THR A 141 -6.18 5.68 14.53
N ASP A 142 -6.21 6.98 14.72
CA ASP A 142 -5.46 7.65 15.78
C ASP A 142 -6.11 7.43 17.17
N ASN A 143 -5.34 7.67 18.23
CA ASN A 143 -5.81 7.45 19.61
C ASN A 143 -6.98 8.35 20.03
N CYS A 144 -7.15 9.51 19.41
CA CYS A 144 -8.05 10.56 19.86
C CYS A 144 -9.36 10.60 19.06
N ARG A 145 -9.43 9.88 17.94
CA ARG A 145 -10.56 9.93 17.03
C ARG A 145 -11.74 9.10 17.51
N ASP A 146 -12.89 9.74 17.51
CA ASP A 146 -14.18 9.06 17.63
C ASP A 146 -14.45 8.23 16.39
N ILE A 147 -14.86 6.99 16.61
CA ILE A 147 -15.11 6.06 15.52
C ILE A 147 -16.58 6.13 15.16
N PRO A 148 -16.91 6.46 13.90
CA PRO A 148 -18.30 6.53 13.50
C PRO A 148 -19.01 5.20 13.67
N THR A 149 -20.32 5.24 13.90
CA THR A 149 -21.12 4.05 14.26
C THR A 149 -21.09 2.99 13.17
N GLU A 150 -20.93 3.43 11.92
CA GLU A 150 -20.82 2.64 10.71
C GLU A 150 -19.60 1.71 10.71
N PHE A 151 -18.58 1.99 11.54
CA PHE A 151 -17.38 1.18 11.68
C PHE A 151 -17.39 0.25 12.91
N GLN A 152 -18.45 0.26 13.74
CA GLN A 152 -18.46 -0.50 15.01
C GLN A 152 -18.35 -2.02 14.86
N SER A 153 -18.66 -2.57 13.69
CA SER A 153 -18.50 -4.00 13.40
C SER A 153 -17.07 -4.40 13.03
N LYS A 154 -16.16 -3.42 12.87
CA LYS A 154 -14.76 -3.63 12.49
C LYS A 154 -13.89 -3.67 13.73
N THR A 155 -12.82 -4.47 13.68
CA THR A 155 -11.75 -4.43 14.70
C THR A 155 -10.99 -3.13 14.53
N VAL A 156 -10.94 -2.34 15.61
CA VAL A 156 -10.26 -1.04 15.62
C VAL A 156 -8.86 -1.21 16.19
N LEU A 157 -7.85 -0.88 15.39
CA LEU A 157 -6.48 -0.71 15.81
C LEU A 157 -6.20 0.78 16.03
N ARG A 158 -5.79 1.17 17.23
CA ARG A 158 -5.39 2.55 17.51
C ARG A 158 -3.87 2.68 17.50
N VAL A 159 -3.37 3.66 16.76
CA VAL A 159 -1.94 3.95 16.63
C VAL A 159 -1.62 5.34 17.20
N GLY A 160 -0.37 5.51 17.61
CA GLY A 160 0.13 6.79 18.08
C GLY A 160 1.61 6.73 18.44
N ALA A 161 2.45 7.34 17.61
CA ALA A 161 3.90 7.43 17.80
C ALA A 161 4.33 8.11 19.11
N LEU A 162 3.39 8.73 19.84
CA LEU A 162 3.57 9.36 21.15
C LEU A 162 3.96 8.40 22.29
N GLN A 163 3.88 7.07 22.08
CA GLN A 163 4.20 6.06 23.09
C GLN A 163 5.51 5.29 22.82
N MET A 164 6.39 5.75 21.93
CA MET A 164 7.73 5.18 21.75
C MET A 164 8.60 5.40 23.01
N HIS A 165 8.40 4.60 24.05
CA HIS A 165 9.42 4.36 25.08
C HIS A 165 10.09 3.03 24.72
N SER A 166 11.34 3.10 24.28
CA SER A 166 12.23 1.99 23.90
C SER A 166 11.63 1.03 22.88
N VAL A 167 11.82 1.34 21.60
CA VAL A 167 11.60 0.39 20.50
C VAL A 167 12.88 -0.41 20.32
N ASP A 168 12.77 -1.74 20.33
CA ASP A 168 13.91 -2.62 20.11
C ASP A 168 14.30 -2.57 18.63
N VAL A 169 15.46 -1.97 18.33
CA VAL A 169 15.92 -1.69 16.95
C VAL A 169 16.29 -2.98 16.20
N GLN A 170 16.40 -4.12 16.92
CA GLN A 170 16.73 -5.44 16.36
C GLN A 170 15.51 -6.25 15.92
N ASP A 171 14.34 -5.63 15.84
CA ASP A 171 13.10 -6.34 15.60
C ASP A 171 12.96 -6.80 14.14
N HIS A 172 13.36 -8.04 13.86
CA HIS A 172 13.19 -8.67 12.54
C HIS A 172 11.77 -9.23 12.41
N PHE A 173 10.99 -8.69 11.47
CA PHE A 173 9.72 -9.27 11.07
C PHE A 173 9.99 -10.47 10.14
N GLU A 174 9.60 -11.68 10.53
CA GLU A 174 9.83 -12.89 9.73
C GLU A 174 9.07 -12.82 8.40
N ARG A 175 9.80 -13.05 7.31
CA ARG A 175 9.29 -12.99 5.93
C ARG A 175 8.33 -14.15 5.65
N PRO A 176 7.04 -13.92 5.33
CA PRO A 176 6.25 -14.98 4.71
C PRO A 176 6.85 -15.32 3.33
N MET A 177 7.06 -16.61 3.06
CA MET A 177 7.63 -17.09 1.79
C MET A 177 6.72 -16.76 0.60
N LYS A 178 7.39 -16.46 -0.53
CA LYS A 178 6.82 -16.13 -1.85
C LYS A 178 5.74 -17.11 -2.31
N SER A 179 4.61 -16.56 -2.77
CA SER A 179 3.67 -17.22 -3.67
C SER A 179 3.50 -16.32 -4.89
N SER A 180 3.55 -16.88 -6.11
CA SER A 180 3.43 -16.13 -7.38
C SER A 180 2.01 -15.60 -7.67
N PHE A 181 1.20 -15.41 -6.63
CA PHE A 181 -0.21 -15.05 -6.69
C PHE A 181 -0.54 -13.90 -5.73
N ASP A 182 0.44 -13.05 -5.39
CA ASP A 182 0.19 -11.88 -4.56
C ASP A 182 -0.71 -10.88 -5.30
N PRO A 183 -1.96 -10.64 -4.83
CA PRO A 183 -2.95 -9.85 -5.55
C PRO A 183 -2.63 -8.34 -5.61
N ALA A 184 -1.53 -7.88 -5.00
CA ALA A 184 -1.08 -6.49 -5.10
C ALA A 184 -0.67 -6.04 -6.51
N TYR A 185 -0.53 -6.99 -7.47
CA TYR A 185 -0.29 -6.71 -8.88
C TYR A 185 -1.07 -7.69 -9.77
N VAL A 186 -2.31 -7.33 -10.12
CA VAL A 186 -3.03 -7.85 -11.30
C VAL A 186 -3.57 -6.68 -12.10
#